data_AF-A0A838GLH3-F1
#
_entry.id   AF-A0A838GLH3-F1
#
_cell.length_a   1.000
_cell.length_b   1.000
_cell.length_c   1.000
_cell.angle_alpha   90.00
_cell.angle_beta   90.00
_cell.angle_gamma   90.00
#
_symmetry.space_group_name_H-M   'P 1'
#
loop_
_entity.id
_entity.type
_entity.pdbx_description
1 polymer ?
#
loop_
_entity_poly.entity_id
_entity_poly.type
_entity_poly.pdbx_seq_one_letter_code
_entity_poly.pdbx_strand_id
1 'polypeptide(L)'
;AGSAALTCSLLRAVGERGRVVSYERRSDFAAVAARNVSTFFGDLPPTWELVVADIAEVELPPDVDRVVLDLLAPWDLVDQVAAALTPGGVLCSYVATTTQLSRLVETLRAHTGFTEPYACETLVRTWHVEGLSVRPDHRMVGHTGFLVTTRRLAPGISAPLRRRRPAPGAYGADWDPPTPRHDPATAGTVGAPDAGSVEDVEQVDQRTGG
;
A
#
# COMPACT_ATOMS: atom_id res chain seq x y z
N ALA A 1 -0.82 -15.91 -4.70
CA ALA A 1 0.28 -16.35 -5.58
C ALA A 1 -0.08 -16.15 -7.06
N GLY A 2 -1.36 -16.27 -7.41
CA GLY A 2 -1.85 -15.99 -8.75
C GLY A 2 -1.17 -16.86 -9.80
N SER A 3 -0.74 -16.25 -10.90
CA SER A 3 -0.01 -16.94 -11.98
C SER A 3 1.48 -17.16 -11.71
N ALA A 4 1.99 -16.70 -10.55
CA ALA A 4 3.41 -16.71 -10.15
C ALA A 4 4.35 -15.75 -10.89
N ALA A 5 3.87 -14.84 -11.76
CA ALA A 5 4.75 -13.88 -12.43
C ALA A 5 5.52 -12.98 -11.44
N LEU A 6 4.82 -12.43 -10.45
CA LEU A 6 5.43 -11.66 -9.36
C LEU A 6 6.33 -12.56 -8.50
N THR A 7 5.88 -13.76 -8.15
CA THR A 7 6.65 -14.72 -7.36
C THR A 7 8.01 -15.03 -8.00
N CYS A 8 8.06 -15.30 -9.31
CA CYS A 8 9.33 -15.52 -10.02
C CYS A 8 10.26 -14.30 -9.94
N SER A 9 9.70 -13.10 -10.03
CA SER A 9 10.47 -11.86 -9.94
C SER A 9 11.05 -11.66 -8.52
N LEU A 10 10.25 -11.94 -7.49
CA LEU A 10 10.68 -11.86 -6.08
C LEU A 10 11.76 -12.91 -5.77
N LEU A 11 11.59 -14.16 -6.22
CA LEU A 11 12.58 -15.23 -6.02
C LEU A 11 13.94 -14.87 -6.61
N ARG A 12 13.96 -14.27 -7.80
CA ARG A 12 15.20 -13.74 -8.39
C ARG A 12 15.81 -12.59 -7.57
N ALA A 13 14.99 -11.72 -7.01
CA ALA A 13 15.45 -10.56 -6.25
C ALA A 13 16.04 -10.95 -4.88
N VAL A 14 15.43 -11.91 -4.18
CA VAL A 14 15.92 -12.37 -2.86
C VAL A 14 17.13 -13.30 -2.97
N GLY A 15 17.28 -13.98 -4.12
CA GLY A 15 18.39 -14.89 -4.38
C GLY A 15 18.41 -16.13 -3.48
N GLU A 16 19.53 -16.84 -3.48
CA GLU A 16 19.69 -18.14 -2.79
C GLU A 16 19.67 -18.04 -1.26
N ARG A 17 19.99 -16.85 -0.71
CA ARG A 17 20.04 -16.61 0.74
C ARG A 17 18.75 -15.99 1.29
N GLY A 18 17.78 -15.72 0.42
CA GLY A 18 16.48 -15.20 0.80
C GLY A 18 15.41 -16.28 0.83
N ARG A 19 14.19 -15.87 1.15
CA ARG A 19 13.01 -16.73 1.12
C ARG A 19 11.80 -15.94 0.65
N VAL A 20 10.94 -16.58 -0.13
CA VAL A 20 9.63 -16.06 -0.51
C VAL A 20 8.57 -17.02 0.01
N VAL A 21 7.64 -16.50 0.82
CA VAL A 21 6.43 -17.23 1.21
C VAL A 21 5.26 -16.63 0.44
N SER A 22 4.55 -17.45 -0.32
CA SER A 22 3.38 -17.04 -1.11
C SER A 22 2.12 -17.72 -0.57
N TYR A 23 1.05 -16.96 -0.41
CA TYR A 23 -0.26 -17.48 -0.03
C TYR A 23 -1.19 -17.50 -1.24
N GLU A 24 -1.97 -18.57 -1.37
CA GLU A 24 -3.00 -18.72 -2.40
C GLU A 24 -4.18 -19.53 -1.89
N ARG A 25 -5.34 -18.90 -1.69
CA ARG A 25 -6.54 -19.57 -1.17
C ARG A 25 -7.08 -20.65 -2.10
N ARG A 26 -6.83 -20.53 -3.39
CA ARG A 26 -7.39 -21.39 -4.43
C ARG A 26 -6.40 -22.47 -4.84
N SER A 27 -6.68 -23.71 -4.45
CA SER A 27 -5.77 -24.85 -4.71
C SER A 27 -5.49 -25.09 -6.20
N ASP A 28 -6.48 -24.85 -7.07
CA ASP A 28 -6.31 -24.88 -8.53
C ASP A 28 -5.30 -23.84 -9.01
N PHE A 29 -5.35 -22.62 -8.45
CA PHE A 29 -4.41 -21.54 -8.78
C PHE A 29 -3.04 -21.80 -8.17
N ALA A 30 -2.96 -22.36 -6.97
CA ALA A 30 -1.72 -22.76 -6.34
C ALA A 30 -0.96 -23.81 -7.18
N ALA A 31 -1.66 -24.81 -7.72
CA ALA A 31 -1.05 -25.81 -8.61
C ALA A 31 -0.52 -25.18 -9.91
N VAL A 32 -1.25 -24.20 -10.47
CA VAL A 32 -0.79 -23.45 -11.64
C VAL A 32 0.46 -22.63 -11.31
N ALA A 33 0.46 -21.93 -10.17
CA ALA A 33 1.62 -21.17 -9.70
C ALA A 33 2.85 -22.07 -9.55
N ALA A 34 2.70 -23.22 -8.88
CA ALA A 34 3.79 -24.18 -8.68
C ALA A 34 4.40 -24.67 -10.00
N ARG A 35 3.54 -25.03 -10.97
CA ARG A 35 3.97 -25.43 -12.31
C ARG A 35 4.69 -24.30 -13.05
N ASN A 36 4.20 -23.07 -12.94
CA ASN A 36 4.80 -21.92 -13.61
C ASN A 36 6.17 -21.58 -13.03
N VAL A 37 6.32 -21.62 -11.69
CA VAL A 37 7.62 -21.43 -11.03
C VAL A 37 8.58 -22.55 -11.44
N SER A 38 8.17 -23.82 -11.34
CA SER A 38 9.00 -24.96 -11.74
C SER A 38 9.45 -24.87 -13.20
N THR A 39 8.53 -24.51 -14.12
CA THR A 39 8.88 -24.29 -15.54
C THR A 39 9.89 -23.16 -15.72
N PHE A 40 9.74 -22.06 -14.98
CA PHE A 40 10.61 -20.89 -15.12
C PHE A 40 12.03 -21.13 -14.59
N PHE A 41 12.17 -21.86 -13.48
CA PHE A 41 13.47 -22.13 -12.85
C PHE A 41 14.09 -23.49 -13.21
N GLY A 42 13.34 -24.37 -13.87
CA GLY A 42 13.73 -25.76 -14.16
C GLY A 42 13.44 -26.75 -13.03
N ASP A 43 13.22 -26.26 -11.81
CA ASP A 43 12.75 -27.01 -10.64
C ASP A 43 12.05 -26.04 -9.66
N LEU A 44 11.46 -26.54 -8.58
CA LEU A 44 10.93 -25.71 -7.50
C LEU A 44 12.09 -25.16 -6.64
N PRO A 45 12.28 -23.84 -6.56
CA PRO A 45 13.35 -23.26 -5.74
C PRO A 45 13.16 -23.60 -4.25
N PRO A 46 14.21 -24.05 -3.53
CA PRO A 46 14.11 -24.34 -2.09
C PRO A 46 13.89 -23.08 -1.24
N THR A 47 14.12 -21.90 -1.82
CA THR A 47 13.84 -20.60 -1.22
C THR A 47 12.38 -20.18 -1.37
N TRP A 48 11.53 -21.01 -1.97
CA TRP A 48 10.11 -20.74 -2.14
C TRP A 48 9.24 -21.65 -1.29
N GLU A 49 8.27 -21.05 -0.60
CA GLU A 49 7.17 -21.77 0.05
C GLU A 49 5.84 -21.27 -0.51
N LEU A 50 4.97 -22.21 -0.90
CA LEU A 50 3.60 -21.93 -1.32
C LEU A 50 2.63 -22.52 -0.31
N VAL A 51 1.89 -21.65 0.37
CA VAL A 51 0.86 -22.00 1.36
C VAL A 51 -0.51 -21.89 0.71
N VAL A 52 -1.26 -23.00 0.68
CA VAL A 52 -2.62 -23.04 0.16
C VAL A 52 -3.60 -22.74 1.28
N ALA A 53 -3.84 -21.46 1.53
CA ALA A 53 -4.72 -20.98 2.58
C ALA A 53 -5.23 -19.57 2.26
N ASP A 54 -6.34 -19.18 2.89
CA ASP A 54 -6.69 -17.77 2.98
C ASP A 54 -5.71 -17.08 3.95
N ILE A 55 -5.03 -16.05 3.46
CA ILE A 55 -4.07 -15.29 4.24
C ILE A 55 -4.73 -14.61 5.45
N ALA A 56 -6.03 -14.28 5.36
CA ALA A 56 -6.79 -13.70 6.46
C ALA A 56 -7.02 -14.68 7.63
N GLU A 57 -6.90 -15.98 7.37
CA GLU A 57 -7.20 -17.05 8.34
C GLU A 57 -5.96 -17.70 8.96
N VAL A 58 -4.76 -17.28 8.54
CA VAL A 58 -3.49 -17.88 8.98
C VAL A 58 -2.58 -16.85 9.62
N GLU A 59 -1.78 -17.26 10.58
CA GLU A 59 -0.76 -16.39 11.17
C GLU A 59 0.42 -16.24 10.20
N LEU A 60 0.81 -15.00 9.94
CA LEU A 60 1.98 -14.72 9.10
C LEU A 60 3.26 -14.99 9.88
N PRO A 61 4.33 -15.47 9.20
CA PRO A 61 5.63 -15.60 9.84
C PRO A 61 6.09 -14.23 10.37
N PRO A 62 6.62 -14.17 11.60
CA PRO A 62 7.14 -12.93 12.15
C PRO A 62 8.46 -12.54 11.46
N ASP A 63 8.89 -11.31 11.71
CA ASP A 63 10.17 -10.75 11.29
C ASP A 63 10.42 -10.80 9.76
N VAL A 64 9.38 -10.58 8.96
CA VAL A 64 9.53 -10.44 7.51
C VAL A 64 10.03 -9.06 7.12
N ASP A 65 10.97 -9.02 6.17
CA ASP A 65 11.52 -7.77 5.66
C ASP A 65 10.52 -7.00 4.79
N ARG A 66 9.71 -7.72 4.01
CA ARG A 66 8.88 -7.18 2.94
C ARG A 66 7.57 -7.95 2.85
N VAL A 67 6.47 -7.23 2.66
CA VAL A 67 5.16 -7.80 2.30
C VAL A 67 4.69 -7.18 1.00
N VAL A 68 4.22 -8.02 0.08
CA VAL A 68 3.56 -7.59 -1.16
C VAL A 68 2.15 -8.14 -1.18
N LEU A 69 1.16 -7.24 -1.27
CA LEU A 69 -0.26 -7.61 -1.35
C LEU A 69 -0.79 -7.33 -2.77
N ASP A 70 -1.42 -8.34 -3.36
CA ASP A 70 -2.16 -8.24 -4.62
C ASP A 70 -3.50 -8.95 -4.41
N LEU A 71 -4.41 -8.24 -3.74
CA LEU A 71 -5.68 -8.76 -3.21
C LEU A 71 -6.78 -7.74 -3.43
N LEU A 72 -8.04 -8.20 -3.43
CA LEU A 72 -9.19 -7.30 -3.57
C LEU A 72 -9.40 -6.39 -2.36
N ALA A 73 -9.03 -6.86 -1.16
CA ALA A 73 -9.26 -6.19 0.12
C ALA A 73 -7.99 -6.18 1.01
N PRO A 74 -6.90 -5.50 0.58
CA PRO A 74 -5.65 -5.50 1.34
C PRO A 74 -5.74 -4.75 2.68
N TRP A 75 -6.75 -3.90 2.86
CA TRP A 75 -6.97 -3.17 4.13
C TRP A 75 -7.33 -4.09 5.30
N ASP A 76 -7.95 -5.24 5.04
CA ASP A 76 -8.33 -6.20 6.09
C ASP A 76 -7.11 -6.90 6.72
N LEU A 77 -5.93 -6.80 6.09
CA LEU A 77 -4.69 -7.43 6.54
C LEU A 77 -3.70 -6.47 7.20
N VAL A 78 -4.05 -5.18 7.34
CA VAL A 78 -3.10 -4.15 7.81
C VAL A 78 -2.52 -4.49 9.19
N ASP A 79 -3.35 -4.95 10.13
CA ASP A 79 -2.90 -5.33 11.48
C ASP A 79 -1.98 -6.55 11.46
N GLN A 80 -2.35 -7.59 10.71
CA GLN A 80 -1.58 -8.81 10.59
C GLN A 80 -0.21 -8.56 9.93
N VAL A 81 -0.19 -7.73 8.88
CA VAL A 81 1.03 -7.29 8.21
C VAL A 81 1.90 -6.44 9.12
N ALA A 82 1.31 -5.57 9.93
CA ALA A 82 2.04 -4.77 10.90
C ALA A 82 2.70 -5.61 12.01
N ALA A 83 2.10 -6.73 12.38
CA ALA A 83 2.64 -7.70 13.32
C ALA A 83 3.78 -8.54 12.72
N ALA A 84 3.69 -8.88 11.43
CA ALA A 84 4.69 -9.69 10.73
C ALA A 84 5.95 -8.90 10.34
N LEU A 85 5.80 -7.63 9.95
CA LEU A 85 6.92 -6.81 9.44
C LEU A 85 7.91 -6.41 10.54
N THR A 86 9.21 -6.53 10.24
CA THR A 86 10.27 -5.92 11.05
C THR A 86 10.16 -4.39 11.06
N PRO A 87 10.66 -3.70 12.11
CA PRO A 87 10.80 -2.25 12.08
C PRO A 87 11.60 -1.78 10.85
N GLY A 88 11.04 -0.84 10.08
CA GLY A 88 11.62 -0.37 8.82
C GLY A 88 11.31 -1.24 7.60
N GLY A 89 10.69 -2.41 7.80
CA GLY A 89 10.18 -3.30 6.76
C GLY A 89 9.15 -2.59 5.86
N VAL A 90 9.01 -3.08 4.62
CA VAL A 90 8.22 -2.39 3.58
C VAL A 90 6.97 -3.19 3.24
N LEU A 91 5.82 -2.52 3.27
CA LEU A 91 4.59 -2.99 2.65
C LEU A 91 4.48 -2.35 1.26
N CYS A 92 4.27 -3.17 0.23
CA CYS A 92 3.84 -2.76 -1.10
C CYS A 92 2.49 -3.40 -1.41
N SER A 93 1.50 -2.62 -1.84
CA SER A 93 0.18 -3.13 -2.19
C SER A 93 -0.21 -2.67 -3.58
N TYR A 94 -0.70 -3.60 -4.39
CA TYR A 94 -1.28 -3.35 -5.70
C TYR A 94 -2.80 -3.31 -5.59
N VAL A 95 -3.42 -2.22 -6.07
CA VAL A 95 -4.88 -2.04 -6.06
C VAL A 95 -5.36 -1.50 -7.40
N ALA A 96 -6.48 -2.01 -7.90
CA ALA A 96 -6.95 -1.72 -9.27
C ALA A 96 -7.87 -0.50 -9.38
N THR A 97 -8.39 0.02 -8.27
CA THR A 97 -9.38 1.11 -8.29
C THR A 97 -9.02 2.22 -7.31
N THR A 98 -9.51 3.43 -7.59
CA THR A 98 -9.31 4.60 -6.72
C THR A 98 -10.00 4.47 -5.37
N THR A 99 -11.12 3.73 -5.29
CA THR A 99 -11.80 3.44 -4.02
C THR A 99 -11.01 2.46 -3.16
N GLN A 100 -10.43 1.41 -3.76
CA GLN A 100 -9.50 0.53 -3.06
C GLN A 100 -8.25 1.28 -2.58
N LEU A 101 -7.69 2.14 -3.43
CA LEU A 101 -6.56 3.01 -3.09
C LEU A 101 -6.88 3.89 -1.88
N SER A 102 -8.00 4.61 -1.92
CA SER A 102 -8.43 5.49 -0.84
C SER A 102 -8.61 4.71 0.46
N ARG A 103 -9.36 3.61 0.44
CA ARG A 103 -9.62 2.78 1.63
C ARG A 103 -8.32 2.26 2.26
N LEU A 104 -7.39 1.74 1.45
CA LEU A 104 -6.11 1.26 1.95
C LEU A 104 -5.28 2.37 2.59
N VAL A 105 -5.15 3.52 1.92
CA VAL A 105 -4.35 4.65 2.43
C VAL A 105 -4.91 5.18 3.73
N GLU A 106 -6.23 5.36 3.83
CA GLU A 106 -6.86 5.82 5.06
C GLU A 106 -6.75 4.78 6.19
N THR A 107 -6.84 3.49 5.89
CA THR A 107 -6.64 2.42 6.88
C THR A 107 -5.21 2.43 7.42
N LEU A 108 -4.20 2.58 6.54
CA LEU A 108 -2.80 2.69 6.95
C LEU A 108 -2.53 3.93 7.81
N ARG A 109 -3.19 5.06 7.52
CA ARG A 109 -3.11 6.28 8.34
C ARG A 109 -3.76 6.09 9.71
N ALA A 110 -4.95 5.50 9.75
CA ALA A 110 -5.69 5.20 10.97
C ALA A 110 -4.95 4.20 11.88
N HIS A 111 -4.13 3.31 11.30
CA HIS A 111 -3.32 2.34 12.03
C HIS A 111 -2.13 2.97 12.79
N THR A 112 -1.64 4.15 12.38
CA THR A 112 -0.51 4.92 12.95
C THR A 112 0.87 4.24 13.02
N GLY A 113 0.95 2.92 12.91
CA GLY A 113 2.20 2.12 12.93
C GLY A 113 2.99 2.08 11.62
N PHE A 114 2.59 2.87 10.61
CA PHE A 114 3.27 2.97 9.31
C PHE A 114 3.62 4.42 9.00
N THR A 115 4.64 4.62 8.16
CA THR A 115 4.92 5.94 7.58
C THR A 115 3.76 6.40 6.68
N GLU A 116 3.75 7.70 6.33
CA GLU A 116 2.80 8.22 5.33
C GLU A 116 2.85 7.37 4.04
N PRO A 117 1.73 6.75 3.62
CA PRO A 117 1.70 5.94 2.42
C PRO A 117 2.01 6.77 1.17
N TYR A 118 2.91 6.26 0.33
CA TYR A 118 3.20 6.79 -0.99
C TYR A 118 2.45 5.97 -2.04
N ALA A 119 1.56 6.63 -2.79
CA ALA A 119 0.79 6.00 -3.86
C ALA A 119 1.22 6.56 -5.23
N CYS A 120 1.37 5.67 -6.21
CA CYS A 120 1.63 6.05 -7.61
C CYS A 120 0.98 5.08 -8.59
N GLU A 121 0.87 5.50 -9.85
CA GLU A 121 0.65 4.62 -11.00
C GLU A 121 1.71 4.92 -12.07
N THR A 122 1.91 3.99 -13.01
CA THR A 122 2.88 4.16 -14.11
C THR A 122 2.20 3.94 -15.45
N LEU A 123 2.43 4.88 -16.36
CA LEU A 123 1.96 4.81 -17.75
C LEU A 123 3.14 4.48 -18.66
N VAL A 124 3.07 3.33 -19.33
CA VAL A 124 4.06 2.93 -20.33
C VAL A 124 3.51 3.22 -21.72
N ARG A 125 4.15 4.12 -22.45
CA ARG A 125 3.78 4.48 -23.83
C ARG A 125 4.91 4.12 -24.78
N THR A 126 4.65 3.16 -25.67
CA THR A 126 5.60 2.72 -26.69
C THR A 126 5.61 3.68 -27.88
N TRP A 127 6.69 3.61 -28.66
CA TRP A 127 6.93 4.46 -29.82
C TRP A 127 7.13 3.58 -31.05
N HIS A 128 6.50 4.00 -32.15
CA HIS A 128 6.84 3.52 -33.48
C HIS A 128 8.10 4.25 -33.94
N VAL A 129 9.13 3.48 -34.30
CA VAL A 129 10.43 4.00 -34.72
C VAL A 129 10.85 3.30 -36.01
N GLU A 130 10.51 3.92 -37.15
CA GLU A 130 10.86 3.41 -38.49
C GLU A 130 11.25 4.56 -39.43
N GLY A 131 12.54 4.67 -39.77
CA GLY A 131 13.03 5.74 -40.65
C GLY A 131 12.69 7.15 -40.15
N LEU A 132 11.98 7.94 -40.97
CA LEU A 132 11.47 9.27 -40.58
C LEU A 132 10.14 9.21 -39.81
N SER A 133 9.51 8.04 -39.72
CA SER A 133 8.29 7.80 -38.96
C SER A 133 8.65 7.50 -37.51
N VAL A 134 8.87 8.56 -36.73
CA VAL A 134 9.12 8.49 -35.29
C VAL A 134 7.99 9.18 -34.55
N ARG A 135 7.15 8.40 -33.88
CA ARG A 135 5.97 8.91 -33.16
C ARG A 135 5.52 7.93 -32.07
N PRO A 136 4.78 8.40 -31.05
CA PRO A 136 4.16 7.48 -30.10
C PRO A 136 3.15 6.55 -30.79
N ASP A 137 2.97 5.36 -30.23
CA ASP A 137 1.92 4.46 -30.68
C ASP A 137 0.52 5.05 -30.44
N HIS A 138 -0.42 4.68 -31.31
CA HIS A 138 -1.80 5.17 -31.28
C HIS A 138 -2.63 4.55 -30.14
N ARG A 139 -2.20 3.40 -29.63
CA ARG A 139 -2.84 2.69 -28.51
C ARG A 139 -1.82 2.45 -27.42
N MET A 140 -2.29 2.54 -26.18
CA MET A 140 -1.52 2.17 -24.99
C MET A 140 -2.46 1.60 -23.94
N VAL A 141 -1.89 0.91 -22.94
CA VAL A 141 -2.63 0.53 -21.74
C VAL A 141 -2.81 1.79 -20.90
N GLY A 142 -4.06 2.24 -20.76
CA GLY A 142 -4.39 3.48 -20.06
C GLY A 142 -4.37 3.38 -18.54
N HIS A 143 -4.55 2.19 -18.00
CA HIS A 143 -4.47 1.92 -16.56
C HIS A 143 -4.23 0.42 -16.32
N THR A 144 -3.49 0.10 -15.26
CA THR A 144 -3.37 -1.27 -14.76
C THR A 144 -3.82 -1.32 -13.31
N GLY A 145 -3.15 -0.55 -12.47
CA GLY A 145 -3.45 -0.37 -11.06
C GLY A 145 -2.53 0.66 -10.42
N PHE A 146 -2.74 0.91 -9.15
CA PHE A 146 -1.92 1.74 -8.30
C PHE A 146 -0.99 0.88 -7.45
N LEU A 147 0.20 1.40 -7.16
CA LEU A 147 1.09 0.88 -6.14
C LEU A 147 1.05 1.79 -4.92
N VAL A 148 0.80 1.21 -3.75
CA VAL A 148 0.91 1.87 -2.45
C VAL A 148 2.08 1.29 -1.70
N THR A 149 3.00 2.15 -1.28
CA THR A 149 4.19 1.74 -0.51
C THR A 149 4.25 2.48 0.82
N THR A 150 4.62 1.77 1.88
CA THR A 150 4.85 2.36 3.19
C THR A 150 5.85 1.52 4.00
N ARG A 151 6.43 2.11 5.05
CA ARG A 151 7.38 1.46 5.96
C ARG A 151 6.77 1.28 7.34
N ARG A 152 7.03 0.13 7.95
CA ARG A 152 6.66 -0.18 9.33
C ARG A 152 7.50 0.68 10.29
N LEU A 153 6.84 1.36 11.23
CA LEU A 153 7.52 2.07 12.33
C LEU A 153 7.97 1.10 13.42
N ALA A 154 8.92 1.50 14.25
CA ALA A 154 9.25 0.71 15.44
C ALA A 154 8.06 0.68 16.44
N PRO A 155 7.92 -0.37 17.26
CA PRO A 155 6.94 -0.40 18.34
C PRO A 155 7.04 0.85 19.23
N GLY A 156 5.89 1.43 19.60
CA GLY A 156 5.83 2.65 20.42
C GLY A 156 6.13 3.95 19.68
N ILE A 157 6.48 3.91 18.39
CA ILE A 157 6.63 5.10 17.55
C ILE A 157 5.39 5.25 16.67
N SER A 158 4.66 6.34 16.91
CA SER A 158 3.53 6.74 16.07
C SER A 158 3.98 7.70 14.97
N ALA A 159 3.36 7.59 13.80
CA ALA A 159 3.58 8.54 12.73
C ALA A 159 3.20 9.96 13.17
N PRO A 160 4.01 11.00 12.89
CA PRO A 160 3.60 12.37 13.09
C PRO A 160 2.35 12.65 12.27
N LEU A 161 1.31 13.21 12.91
CA LEU A 161 0.10 13.63 12.20
C LEU A 161 0.47 14.73 11.20
N ARG A 162 0.57 14.37 9.91
CA ARG A 162 0.62 15.39 8.85
C ARG A 162 -0.76 16.03 8.77
N ARG A 163 -0.91 17.23 9.36
CA ARG A 163 -2.06 18.10 9.11
C ARG A 163 -2.07 18.50 7.64
N ARG A 164 -2.75 17.72 6.80
CA ARG A 164 -3.19 18.17 5.48
C ARG A 164 -4.54 18.86 5.68
N ARG A 165 -4.69 20.08 5.18
CA ARG A 165 -6.02 20.68 5.03
C ARG A 165 -6.75 19.84 3.98
N PRO A 166 -7.84 19.14 4.33
CA PRO A 166 -8.61 18.39 3.34
C PRO A 166 -9.17 19.36 2.30
N ALA A 167 -9.40 18.87 1.08
CA ALA A 167 -10.20 19.64 0.13
C ALA A 167 -11.61 19.84 0.70
N PRO A 168 -12.30 20.95 0.39
CA PRO A 168 -13.71 21.13 0.77
C PRO A 168 -14.53 19.91 0.33
N GLY A 169 -15.27 19.29 1.26
CA GLY A 169 -16.09 18.11 0.98
C GLY A 169 -15.36 16.76 0.94
N ALA A 170 -14.07 16.69 1.29
CA ALA A 170 -13.31 15.43 1.30
C ALA A 170 -13.89 14.35 2.23
N TYR A 171 -14.59 14.76 3.29
CA TYR A 171 -15.28 13.88 4.23
C TYR A 171 -16.78 14.24 4.21
N GLY A 172 -17.48 13.79 3.17
CA GLY A 172 -18.92 13.98 3.01
C GLY A 172 -19.76 13.10 3.96
N ALA A 173 -21.08 13.27 3.95
CA ALA A 173 -21.98 12.51 4.83
C ALA A 173 -21.92 10.98 4.63
N ASP A 174 -21.58 10.53 3.42
CA ASP A 174 -21.44 9.11 3.07
C ASP A 174 -20.01 8.56 3.27
N TRP A 175 -19.10 9.36 3.84
CA TRP A 175 -17.74 8.91 4.16
C TRP A 175 -17.73 8.13 5.47
N ASP A 176 -17.41 6.84 5.38
CA ASP A 176 -17.21 5.97 6.55
C ASP A 176 -15.69 5.86 6.85
N PRO A 177 -15.17 6.55 7.86
CA PRO A 177 -13.75 6.52 8.17
C PRO A 177 -13.35 5.15 8.76
N PRO A 178 -12.18 4.61 8.38
CA PRO A 178 -11.66 3.42 9.03
C PRO A 178 -11.43 3.68 10.52
N THR A 179 -11.74 2.68 11.36
CA THR A 179 -11.66 2.80 12.81
C THR A 179 -10.20 3.10 13.24
N PRO A 180 -9.93 4.23 13.91
CA PRO A 180 -8.59 4.54 14.40
C PRO A 180 -8.13 3.50 15.43
N ARG A 181 -6.85 3.14 15.39
CA ARG A 181 -6.27 2.31 16.45
C ARG A 181 -6.01 3.20 17.66
N HIS A 182 -6.72 2.96 18.77
CA HIS A 182 -6.42 3.61 20.05
C HIS A 182 -5.14 3.00 20.63
N ASP A 183 -4.04 3.74 20.57
CA ASP A 183 -2.81 3.35 21.27
C ASP A 183 -2.85 3.92 22.71
N PRO A 184 -3.00 3.09 23.77
CA PRO A 184 -3.08 3.58 25.15
C PRO A 184 -1.85 4.38 25.59
N ALA A 185 -0.72 4.27 24.88
CA ALA A 185 0.49 5.05 25.14
C ALA A 185 0.40 6.54 24.75
N THR A 186 -0.62 6.96 23.99
CA THR A 186 -0.79 8.36 23.53
C THR A 186 -1.94 9.11 24.21
N ALA A 187 -2.60 8.51 25.20
CA ALA A 187 -3.80 9.06 25.87
C ALA A 187 -3.55 10.32 26.74
N GLY A 188 -2.34 10.87 26.75
CA GLY A 188 -1.93 11.94 27.67
C GLY A 188 -1.46 13.22 27.00
N THR A 189 -2.03 13.71 25.89
CA THR A 189 -1.78 15.12 25.46
C THR A 189 -2.74 15.70 24.41
N VAL A 190 -4.01 15.29 24.35
CA VAL A 190 -4.98 16.00 23.51
C VAL A 190 -5.68 17.07 24.35
N GLY A 191 -5.09 18.27 24.40
CA GLY A 191 -5.80 19.47 24.81
C GLY A 191 -6.96 19.72 23.84
N ALA A 192 -8.14 20.03 24.38
CA ALA A 192 -9.32 20.36 23.60
C ALA A 192 -9.01 21.47 22.58
N PRO A 193 -9.52 21.41 21.34
CA PRO A 193 -9.35 22.50 20.40
C PRO A 193 -10.11 23.73 20.92
N ASP A 194 -9.36 24.82 21.09
CA ASP A 194 -9.89 26.14 21.42
C ASP A 194 -10.85 26.59 20.31
N ALA A 195 -12.08 26.92 20.71
CA ALA A 195 -13.11 27.42 19.82
C ALA A 195 -12.83 28.90 19.55
N GLY A 196 -11.88 29.17 18.65
CA GLY A 196 -11.61 30.52 18.15
C GLY A 196 -12.85 31.08 17.46
N SER A 197 -13.46 32.07 18.10
CA SER A 197 -14.60 32.86 17.63
C SER A 197 -14.32 33.53 16.29
N VAL A 198 -15.33 33.49 15.41
CA VAL A 198 -15.33 34.08 14.07
C VAL A 198 -15.63 35.57 14.16
N GLU A 199 -14.72 36.38 14.68
CA GLU A 199 -14.79 37.85 14.61
C GLU A 199 -13.34 38.38 14.61
N ASP A 200 -12.73 38.54 13.43
CA ASP A 200 -11.57 39.44 13.19
C ASP A 200 -11.07 39.31 11.73
N VAL A 201 -11.95 39.55 10.74
CA VAL A 201 -11.54 39.64 9.31
C VAL A 201 -11.92 40.99 8.67
N GLU A 202 -12.48 41.94 9.43
CA GLU A 202 -12.74 43.30 8.93
C GLU A 202 -11.89 44.34 9.68
N GLN A 203 -10.57 44.31 9.48
CA GLN A 203 -9.72 45.48 9.78
C GLN A 203 -8.30 45.42 9.19
N VAL A 204 -8.13 44.91 7.97
CA VAL A 204 -6.84 45.01 7.24
C VAL A 204 -7.07 45.40 5.78
N ASP A 205 -7.81 46.49 5.53
CA ASP A 205 -7.93 47.03 4.16
C ASP A 205 -8.06 48.57 4.09
N GLN A 206 -7.46 49.32 5.02
CA GLN A 206 -7.48 50.79 4.99
C GLN A 206 -6.14 51.49 5.30
N ARG A 207 -4.99 50.86 5.04
CA ARG A 207 -3.69 51.55 5.19
C ARG A 207 -2.70 51.23 4.08
N THR A 208 -3.03 51.56 2.84
CA THR A 208 -2.01 51.99 1.86
C THR A 208 -2.68 52.81 0.75
N GLY A 209 -2.67 54.13 0.91
CA GLY A 209 -3.23 55.08 -0.06
C GLY A 209 -2.87 56.50 0.38
N GLY A 210 -1.63 56.89 0.07
CA GLY A 210 -1.07 58.23 0.25
C GLY A 210 0.10 58.41 -0.71
#